data_AF-A0A8B6F1A3-F1
#
_entry.id   AF-A0A8B6F1A3-F1
#
_cell.length_a   1.000
_cell.length_b   1.000
_cell.length_c   1.000
_cell.angle_alpha   90.00
_cell.angle_beta   90.00
_cell.angle_gamma   90.00
#
_symmetry.space_group_name_H-M   'P 1'
#
loop_
_entity.id
_entity.type
_entity.pdbx_description
1 polymer ?
#
loop_
_entity_poly.entity_id
_entity_poly.type
_entity_poly.pdbx_seq_one_letter_code
_entity_poly.pdbx_strand_id
1 'polypeptide(L)' 'MIGFKGRHFLKQYIANKKAHRWGVKAWVLAESGSGYTHQLELYKGKSNAPRHPDGQG' A
#
# COMPACT_ATOMS: atom_id res chain seq x y z
N MET A 1 -4.23 -1.75 -4.25
CA MET A 1 -4.87 -2.34 -3.05
C MET A 1 -5.52 -3.63 -3.48
N ILE A 2 -5.20 -4.70 -2.77
CA ILE A 2 -5.71 -6.04 -3.04
C ILE A 2 -6.89 -6.27 -2.12
N GLY A 3 -8.08 -6.50 -2.69
CA GLY A 3 -9.31 -6.66 -1.91
C GLY A 3 -9.28 -7.90 -1.04
N PHE A 4 -9.44 -7.73 0.26
CA PHE A 4 -9.40 -8.83 1.22
C PHE A 4 -10.18 -8.45 2.49
N LYS A 5 -11.18 -9.26 2.85
CA LYS A 5 -12.05 -9.00 4.02
C LYS A 5 -11.73 -9.86 5.25
N GLY A 6 -10.90 -10.90 5.11
CA GLY A 6 -10.53 -11.80 6.20
C GLY A 6 -9.86 -11.10 7.39
N ARG A 7 -9.74 -11.80 8.51
CA ARG A 7 -9.08 -11.28 9.71
C ARG A 7 -7.57 -11.43 9.56
N HIS A 8 -6.90 -10.34 9.18
CA HIS A 8 -5.45 -10.28 9.05
C HIS A 8 -4.96 -8.88 9.45
N PHE A 9 -3.76 -8.78 10.03
CA PHE A 9 -3.21 -7.53 10.58
C PHE A 9 -2.87 -6.49 9.50
N LEU A 10 -2.53 -6.93 8.29
CA LEU A 10 -2.25 -6.05 7.13
C LEU A 10 -3.51 -5.40 6.52
N LYS A 11 -4.71 -5.77 6.99
CA LYS A 11 -5.95 -5.24 6.45
C LYS A 11 -6.07 -3.76 6.79
N GLN A 12 -6.24 -2.94 5.76
CA GLN A 12 -6.44 -1.51 5.84
C GLN A 12 -7.80 -1.14 5.23
N TYR A 13 -8.39 -0.08 5.78
CA TYR A 13 -9.56 0.56 5.21
C TYR A 13 -9.14 1.81 4.43
N ILE A 14 -9.63 1.95 3.19
CA ILE A 14 -9.43 3.16 2.37
C ILE A 14 -10.79 3.66 1.91
N ALA A 15 -11.27 4.74 2.53
CA ALA A 15 -12.62 5.26 2.32
C ALA A 15 -12.89 5.70 0.87
N ASN A 16 -11.92 6.37 0.24
CA ASN A 16 -12.06 6.93 -1.11
C ASN A 16 -11.90 5.90 -2.25
N LYS A 17 -11.86 4.59 -1.96
CA LYS A 17 -11.83 3.56 -3.00
C LYS A 17 -13.24 3.13 -3.38
N LYS A 18 -13.59 3.29 -4.67
CA LYS A 18 -14.87 2.84 -5.23
C LYS A 18 -15.08 1.33 -5.07
N ALA A 19 -14.05 0.53 -5.34
CA ALA A 19 -14.06 -0.92 -5.17
C ALA A 19 -13.00 -1.34 -4.14
N HIS A 20 -13.28 -2.42 -3.40
CA HIS A 20 -12.40 -3.01 -2.39
C HIS A 20 -11.93 -2.00 -1.33
N ARG A 21 -12.86 -1.44 -0.54
CA ARG A 21 -12.54 -0.52 0.58
C ARG A 21 -11.78 -1.18 1.74
N TRP A 22 -11.79 -2.51 1.82
CA TRP A 22 -11.09 -3.32 2.81
C TRP A 22 -10.10 -4.27 2.11
N GLY A 23 -8.84 -4.29 2.54
CA GLY A 23 -7.82 -5.09 1.87
C GLY A 23 -6.39 -4.74 2.25
N VAL A 24 -5.42 -5.29 1.51
CA VAL A 24 -3.99 -5.01 1.70
C VAL A 24 -3.57 -3.83 0.84
N LYS A 25 -2.95 -2.82 1.45
CA LYS A 25 -2.41 -1.65 0.75
C LYS A 25 -1.02 -1.98 0.20
N ALA A 26 -0.79 -1.61 -1.05
CA ALA A 26 0.48 -1.79 -1.75
C ALA A 26 0.76 -0.56 -2.61
N TRP A 27 2.04 -0.22 -2.75
CA TRP A 27 2.56 0.70 -3.75
C TRP A 27 3.18 -0.09 -4.89
N VAL A 28 3.02 0.40 -6.11
CA VAL A 28 3.52 -0.25 -7.32
C VAL A 28 4.22 0.79 -8.16
N LEU A 29 5.47 0.50 -8.52
CA LEU A 29 6.19 1.21 -9.57
C LEU A 29 6.00 0.42 -10.87
N ALA A 30 5.39 1.07 -11.85
CA ALA A 30 5.15 0.48 -13.16
C ALA A 30 5.68 1.40 -14.25
N GLU A 31 6.12 0.79 -15.35
CA GLU A 31 6.50 1.51 -16.55
C GLU A 31 5.26 2.16 -17.17
N SER A 32 5.36 3.44 -17.54
CA SER A 32 4.20 4.24 -17.91
C SER A 32 3.54 3.83 -19.24
N GLY A 33 4.31 3.30 -20.19
CA GLY A 33 3.80 2.96 -21.53
C GLY A 33 3.19 1.56 -21.55
N SER A 34 3.95 0.58 -21.08
CA SER A 34 3.52 -0.83 -21.09
C SER A 34 2.64 -1.22 -19.89
N GLY A 35 2.75 -0.50 -18.77
CA GLY A 35 2.16 -0.90 -17.50
C GLY A 35 2.88 -2.05 -16.79
N TYR A 36 4.04 -2.50 -17.29
CA TYR A 36 4.81 -3.55 -16.62
C TYR A 36 5.24 -3.12 -15.22
N THR A 37 4.99 -4.00 -14.25
CA THR A 37 5.37 -3.75 -12.85
C THR A 37 6.87 -4.00 -12.68
N HIS A 38 7.58 -2.95 -12.29
CA HIS A 38 9.00 -3.03 -11.96
C HIS A 38 9.20 -3.42 -10.48
N GLN A 39 8.41 -2.82 -9.60
CA GLN A 39 8.55 -3.01 -8.16
C GLN A 39 7.20 -2.91 -7.45
N LEU A 40 7.05 -3.68 -6.38
CA LEU A 40 5.88 -3.66 -5.50
C LEU A 40 6.33 -3.65 -4.05
N GLU A 41 5.69 -2.81 -3.24
CA GLU A 41 5.91 -2.76 -1.81
C GLU A 41 4.59 -2.83 -1.04
N LEU A 42 4.55 -3.66 0.01
CA LEU A 42 3.38 -3.84 0.86
C LEU A 42 3.46 -2.92 2.08
N TYR A 43 2.35 -2.25 2.38
CA TYR A 43 2.23 -1.50 3.62
C TYR A 43 2.07 -2.47 4.80
N LYS A 44 3.08 -2.49 5.68
CA LYS A 44 3.13 -3.37 6.86
C LYS A 44 2.63 -2.70 8.15
N GLY A 45 2.19 -1.45 8.09
CA GLY A 45 1.81 -0.65 9.26
C GLY A 45 2.73 0.56 9.43
N LYS A 46 2.50 1.34 10.50
CA LYS A 46 3.34 2.50 10.82
C LYS A 46 4.68 2.00 11.35
N SER A 47 5.79 2.40 10.72
CA SER A 47 7.12 2.20 11.30
C SER A 47 7.29 3.12 12.51
N ASN A 48 7.82 2.60 13.61
CA ASN A 48 8.23 3.38 14.78
C ASN A 48 9.63 3.98 14.61
N ALA A 49 10.25 3.85 13.42
CA ALA A 49 11.50 4.53 13.14
C ALA A 49 11.32 6.05 13.29
N PRO A 50 12.28 6.75 13.92
CA PRO A 50 12.27 8.21 13.94
C PRO A 50 12.23 8.70 12.49
N ARG A 51 11.26 9.57 12.19
CA ARG A 51 11.23 10.20 10.86
C ARG A 51 12.50 11.01 10.71
N HIS A 52 13.23 10.77 9.62
CA HIS A 52 14.30 11.68 9.23
C HIS A 52 13.69 13.10 9.13
N PRO A 53 14.36 14.15 9.64
CA PRO A 53 13.83 15.51 9.65
C PRO A 53 13.41 16.01 8.26
N ASP A 54 14.02 15.48 7.21
CA ASP A 54 13.73 15.83 5.81
C ASP A 54 12.58 15.02 5.17
N GLY A 55 11.87 14.20 5.94
CA GLY A 55 10.68 13.48 5.47
C GLY A 55 10.95 12.32 4.51
N GLN A 56 12.21 11.95 4.29
CA GLN A 56 12.59 10.77 3.51
C GLN A 56 12.77 9.57 4.43
N GLY A 57 11.93 8.56 4.27
CA GLY A 57 11.95 7.30 5.02
C GLY A 57 11.19 6.22 4.28
#